data_AF-A0A2R6IJR1-F1
#
_entry.id   AF-A0A2R6IJR1-F1
#
_cell.length_a   1.000
_cell.length_b   1.000
_cell.length_c   1.000
_cell.angle_alpha   90.00
_cell.angle_beta   90.00
_cell.angle_gamma   90.00
#
_symmetry.space_group_name_H-M   'P 1'
#
loop_
_entity.id
_entity.type
_entity.pdbx_description
1 polymer ?
#
loop_
_entity_poly.entity_id
_entity_poly.type
_entity_poly.pdbx_seq_one_letter_code
_entity_poly.pdbx_strand_id
1 'polypeptide(L)'
;MLPPTTTASDPTPETRSRSYRETLANVMSAGNVRLEAVNSCGRLRPSVRPRAVARPRRRPASGRTASLGPRTVARFSRRTAAGRARTSRRQSRDFIREGRGVADMSTSRGAARERLVAGLGLAAVAVSLGGIFTAVALAPWFSFFRDALSNLGELGRPTAPVFNGALLVGGALGAGFVVAVWSRTDDGLRGAALAVLLLAVVFMALTGAFPLPDPLHFAVAPLFFLLLTLGLFVWGAGDYAAGRPARGGAFVVAAVLHVVSWVWWLLLGWPGPGVAVPELVGSLSLAAWTLWLSVDAYRASRLDRPRL
;
A
#
# COMPACT_ATOMS: atom_id res chain seq x y z
N MET A 1 59.68 -8.99 -8.63
CA MET A 1 59.38 -8.71 -7.21
C MET A 1 58.23 -7.71 -7.21
N LEU A 2 56.99 -8.19 -7.08
CA LEU A 2 55.79 -7.35 -7.03
C LEU A 2 55.54 -6.94 -5.57
N PRO A 3 55.09 -5.70 -5.30
CA PRO A 3 54.83 -5.25 -3.93
C PRO A 3 53.61 -5.98 -3.34
N PRO A 4 53.58 -6.17 -2.00
CA PRO A 4 52.47 -6.87 -1.36
C PRO A 4 51.19 -6.04 -1.45
N THR A 5 50.11 -6.69 -1.88
CA THR A 5 48.73 -6.20 -1.78
C THR A 5 48.36 -6.00 -0.31
N THR A 6 48.19 -4.74 0.10
CA THR A 6 47.54 -4.37 1.34
C THR A 6 46.08 -4.83 1.30
N THR A 7 45.77 -5.87 2.06
CA THR A 7 44.39 -6.22 2.41
C THR A 7 43.82 -5.09 3.25
N ALA A 8 42.93 -4.28 2.67
CA ALA A 8 42.09 -3.37 3.44
C ALA A 8 41.27 -4.22 4.42
N SER A 9 41.56 -4.08 5.71
CA SER A 9 40.85 -4.76 6.79
C SER A 9 39.37 -4.34 6.77
N ASP A 10 38.50 -5.34 6.75
CA ASP A 10 37.05 -5.17 6.80
C ASP A 10 36.65 -4.35 8.06
N PRO A 11 35.82 -3.30 7.95
CA PRO A 11 35.46 -2.49 9.11
C PRO A 11 34.70 -3.32 10.14
N THR A 12 35.11 -3.16 11.41
CA THR A 12 34.51 -3.87 12.54
C THR A 12 33.01 -3.55 12.67
N PRO A 13 32.19 -4.44 13.25
CA PRO A 13 30.76 -4.20 13.50
C PRO A 13 30.46 -2.88 14.25
N GLU A 14 31.36 -2.46 15.15
CA GLU A 14 31.28 -1.18 15.86
C GLU A 14 31.42 0.02 14.90
N THR A 15 32.29 -0.07 13.90
CA THR A 15 32.52 1.00 12.93
C THR A 15 31.30 1.17 12.01
N ARG A 16 30.68 0.06 11.59
CA ARG A 16 29.45 0.05 10.78
C ARG A 16 28.25 0.61 11.54
N SER A 17 28.05 0.19 12.80
CA SER A 17 26.97 0.72 13.65
C SER A 17 27.13 2.20 13.97
N ARG A 18 28.37 2.69 14.14
CA ARG A 18 28.67 4.12 14.31
C ARG A 18 28.29 4.95 13.07
N SER A 19 28.66 4.49 11.88
CA SER A 19 28.28 5.13 10.61
C SER A 19 26.75 5.21 10.44
N TYR A 20 26.04 4.16 10.86
CA TYR A 20 24.57 4.13 10.83
C TYR A 20 23.95 5.14 11.80
N ARG A 21 24.47 5.24 13.04
CA ARG A 21 24.02 6.21 14.04
C ARG A 21 24.27 7.65 13.62
N GLU A 22 25.43 7.95 13.04
CA GLU A 22 25.77 9.28 12.55
C GLU A 22 24.87 9.70 11.37
N THR A 23 24.58 8.77 10.44
CA THR A 23 23.66 9.03 9.32
C THR A 23 22.24 9.32 9.81
N LEU A 24 21.72 8.52 10.74
CA LEU A 24 20.40 8.76 11.34
C LEU A 24 20.34 10.06 12.14
N ALA A 25 21.39 10.39 12.90
CA ALA A 25 21.48 11.66 13.62
C ALA A 25 21.48 12.87 12.66
N ASN A 26 22.18 12.77 11.53
CA ASN A 26 22.22 13.82 10.51
C ASN A 26 20.86 14.00 9.81
N VAL A 27 20.16 12.91 9.50
CA VAL A 27 18.79 12.97 8.94
C VAL A 27 17.81 13.59 9.95
N MET A 28 17.92 13.25 11.23
CA MET A 28 17.09 13.82 12.30
C MET A 28 17.42 15.30 12.56
N SER A 29 18.69 15.69 12.48
CA SER A 29 19.15 17.08 12.63
C SER A 29 18.74 17.97 11.45
N ALA A 30 18.76 17.44 10.22
CA ALA A 30 18.27 18.13 9.02
C ALA A 30 16.77 18.43 9.09
N GLY A 31 15.99 17.69 9.90
CA GLY A 31 14.60 17.98 10.20
C GLY A 31 14.37 19.18 11.13
N ASN A 32 15.39 19.60 11.89
CA ASN A 32 15.31 20.73 12.82
C ASN A 32 15.70 22.08 12.20
N VAL A 33 16.29 22.10 11.01
CA VAL A 33 16.68 23.34 10.31
C VAL A 33 15.52 23.84 9.42
N ARG A 34 14.35 24.11 10.01
CA ARG A 34 13.33 24.94 9.33
C ARG A 34 12.25 25.58 10.22
N LEU A 35 12.57 25.97 11.44
CA LEU A 35 11.63 26.70 12.31
C LEU A 35 12.07 28.12 12.73
N GLU A 36 13.24 28.61 12.30
CA GLU A 36 13.70 29.96 12.71
C GLU A 36 13.43 31.09 11.70
N ALA A 37 12.77 30.83 10.56
CA ALA A 37 12.60 31.85 9.51
C ALA A 37 11.21 32.50 9.41
N VAL A 38 10.33 32.35 10.42
CA VAL A 38 9.02 33.03 10.42
C VAL A 38 8.69 33.58 11.81
N ASN A 39 9.47 34.55 12.27
CA ASN A 39 9.06 35.44 13.36
C ASN A 39 9.63 36.84 13.14
N SER A 40 9.18 37.47 12.05
CA SER A 40 9.32 38.92 11.86
C SER A 40 8.26 39.40 10.89
N CYS A 41 7.04 39.62 11.39
CA CYS A 41 6.19 40.69 10.89
C CYS A 41 5.05 40.97 11.89
N GLY A 42 5.27 41.95 12.76
CA GLY A 42 4.22 42.50 13.62
C GLY A 42 3.57 43.73 12.98
N ARG A 43 2.22 43.72 13.01
CA ARG A 43 1.28 44.86 12.87
C ARG A 43 1.02 45.37 11.44
N LEU A 44 -0.23 45.23 11.01
CA LEU A 44 -1.20 46.33 10.87
C LEU A 44 -2.63 45.76 10.78
N ARG A 45 -3.58 46.49 11.36
CA ARG A 45 -5.00 46.15 11.60
C ARG A 45 -5.92 46.78 10.52
N PRO A 46 -7.27 46.59 10.53
CA PRO A 46 -8.02 46.13 9.37
C PRO A 46 -9.02 47.16 8.80
N SER A 47 -9.52 46.89 7.58
CA SER A 47 -10.90 47.18 7.14
C SER A 47 -11.14 46.30 5.89
N VAL A 48 -12.27 45.58 5.74
CA VAL A 48 -13.48 46.06 5.05
C VAL A 48 -14.63 45.06 5.34
N ARG A 49 -15.84 45.64 5.43
CA ARG A 49 -17.14 45.05 5.78
C ARG A 49 -17.66 43.95 4.83
N PRO A 50 -18.62 43.10 5.29
CA PRO A 50 -19.28 42.10 4.45
C PRO A 50 -20.44 42.71 3.63
N ARG A 51 -20.61 42.25 2.38
CA ARG A 51 -21.82 42.47 1.58
C ARG A 51 -22.56 41.17 1.41
N ALA A 52 -23.86 41.25 1.66
CA ALA A 52 -24.81 40.15 1.69
C ALA A 52 -25.63 40.07 0.38
N VAL A 53 -26.25 38.90 0.20
CA VAL A 53 -27.51 38.63 -0.55
C VAL A 53 -27.47 38.70 -2.08
N ALA A 54 -27.81 37.58 -2.74
CA ALA A 54 -29.05 37.45 -3.55
C ALA A 54 -29.23 36.04 -4.14
N ARG A 55 -30.31 35.37 -3.72
CA ARG A 55 -31.01 34.32 -4.50
C ARG A 55 -31.83 34.98 -5.62
N PRO A 56 -32.01 34.33 -6.77
CA PRO A 56 -33.19 34.56 -7.59
C PRO A 56 -34.23 33.44 -7.43
N ARG A 57 -35.48 33.90 -7.48
CA ARG A 57 -36.76 33.21 -7.31
C ARG A 57 -37.13 32.34 -8.51
N ARG A 58 -37.99 31.36 -8.21
CA ARG A 58 -38.93 30.68 -9.11
C ARG A 58 -39.71 31.65 -10.02
N ARG A 59 -40.04 31.20 -11.23
CA ARG A 59 -41.21 31.65 -12.00
C ARG A 59 -42.15 30.47 -12.29
N PRO A 60 -43.48 30.70 -12.32
CA PRO A 60 -44.50 29.68 -12.58
C PRO A 60 -45.13 29.79 -13.98
N ALA A 61 -45.99 28.80 -14.27
CA ALA A 61 -47.30 28.93 -14.92
C ALA A 61 -47.49 28.46 -16.38
N SER A 62 -48.72 27.95 -16.57
CA SER A 62 -49.47 27.59 -17.78
C SER A 62 -49.07 26.26 -18.43
N GLY A 63 -49.94 25.27 -18.64
CA GLY A 63 -51.40 25.29 -18.74
C GLY A 63 -51.80 25.15 -20.20
N ARG A 64 -52.16 23.94 -20.64
CA ARG A 64 -53.09 23.71 -21.75
C ARG A 64 -53.58 22.27 -21.78
N THR A 65 -54.82 22.15 -21.34
CA THR A 65 -55.76 21.09 -21.68
C THR A 65 -56.10 21.17 -23.18
N ALA A 66 -56.13 20.03 -23.85
CA ALA A 66 -56.87 19.87 -25.10
C ALA A 66 -57.38 18.43 -25.19
N SER A 67 -58.64 18.27 -24.80
CA SER A 67 -59.51 17.15 -25.11
C SER A 67 -59.80 17.09 -26.61
N LEU A 68 -59.67 15.93 -27.24
CA LEU A 68 -60.39 15.59 -28.47
C LEU A 68 -60.89 14.15 -28.37
N GLY A 69 -62.20 14.02 -28.58
CA GLY A 69 -63.00 12.82 -28.34
C GLY A 69 -62.87 11.73 -29.41
N PRO A 70 -63.64 10.64 -29.23
CA PRO A 70 -63.37 9.34 -29.84
C PRO A 70 -64.24 9.11 -31.08
N ARG A 71 -63.66 8.67 -32.19
CA ARG A 71 -64.40 8.00 -33.27
C ARG A 71 -63.53 6.96 -33.99
N THR A 72 -64.01 5.71 -33.93
CA THR A 72 -64.09 4.70 -35.00
C THR A 72 -62.77 4.39 -35.75
N VAL A 73 -62.24 3.17 -35.78
CA VAL A 73 -62.74 2.07 -36.64
C VAL A 73 -62.25 0.72 -36.09
N ALA A 74 -63.20 -0.18 -35.85
CA ALA A 74 -62.97 -1.60 -35.68
C ALA A 74 -62.76 -2.27 -37.06
N ARG A 75 -61.96 -3.36 -37.06
CA ARG A 75 -61.59 -4.27 -38.17
C ARG A 75 -60.27 -3.95 -38.86
N PHE A 76 -59.18 -4.50 -38.32
CA PHE A 76 -58.31 -5.38 -39.09
C PHE A 76 -57.40 -6.22 -38.18
N SER A 77 -57.17 -7.47 -38.59
CA SER A 77 -56.11 -8.38 -38.12
C SER A 77 -56.25 -9.07 -36.75
N ARG A 78 -56.96 -10.20 -36.74
CA ARG A 78 -56.73 -11.31 -35.78
C ARG A 78 -55.62 -12.28 -36.24
N ARG A 79 -54.73 -11.89 -37.16
CA ARG A 79 -53.59 -12.73 -37.61
C ARG A 79 -52.19 -12.22 -37.22
N THR A 80 -52.07 -11.09 -36.52
CA THR A 80 -50.77 -10.53 -36.10
C THR A 80 -50.46 -10.62 -34.60
N ALA A 81 -51.41 -11.04 -33.76
CA ALA A 81 -51.21 -11.11 -32.31
C ALA A 81 -50.26 -12.25 -31.89
N ALA A 82 -50.37 -13.43 -32.50
CA ALA A 82 -49.51 -14.58 -32.20
C ALA A 82 -48.06 -14.39 -32.69
N GLY A 83 -47.88 -13.71 -33.84
CA GLY A 83 -46.56 -13.33 -34.37
C GLY A 83 -45.87 -12.24 -33.53
N ARG A 84 -46.59 -11.16 -33.16
CA ARG A 84 -46.07 -10.09 -32.29
C ARG A 84 -45.78 -10.55 -30.86
N ALA A 85 -46.59 -11.45 -30.31
CA ALA A 85 -46.35 -12.01 -28.97
C ALA A 85 -45.15 -12.98 -28.96
N ARG A 86 -44.91 -13.71 -30.05
CA ARG A 86 -43.70 -14.54 -30.20
C ARG A 86 -42.45 -13.70 -30.37
N THR A 87 -42.48 -12.63 -31.17
CA THR A 87 -41.33 -11.72 -31.33
C THR A 87 -41.05 -10.93 -30.05
N SER A 88 -42.06 -10.44 -29.33
CA SER A 88 -41.82 -9.73 -28.07
C SER A 88 -41.29 -10.66 -26.97
N ARG A 89 -41.78 -11.91 -26.87
CA ARG A 89 -41.20 -12.91 -25.95
C ARG A 89 -39.78 -13.29 -26.31
N ARG A 90 -39.43 -13.35 -27.60
CA ARG A 90 -38.06 -13.62 -28.05
C ARG A 90 -37.13 -12.45 -27.73
N GLN A 91 -37.57 -11.23 -28.04
CA GLN A 91 -36.83 -10.00 -27.77
C GLN A 91 -36.63 -9.74 -26.27
N SER A 92 -37.64 -10.02 -25.42
CA SER A 92 -37.48 -9.97 -23.96
C SER A 92 -36.55 -11.06 -23.43
N ARG A 93 -36.54 -12.27 -24.03
CA ARG A 93 -35.62 -13.34 -23.64
C ARG A 93 -34.17 -13.01 -24.01
N ASP A 94 -33.97 -12.42 -25.18
CA ASP A 94 -32.64 -12.01 -25.65
C ASP A 94 -32.11 -10.85 -24.78
N PHE A 95 -32.95 -9.87 -24.44
CA PHE A 95 -32.57 -8.78 -23.51
C PHE A 95 -32.24 -9.28 -22.09
N ILE A 96 -33.01 -10.24 -21.55
CA ILE A 96 -32.69 -10.85 -20.24
C ILE A 96 -31.41 -11.68 -20.31
N ARG A 97 -31.17 -12.38 -21.42
CA ARG A 97 -29.95 -13.18 -21.62
C ARG A 97 -28.72 -12.28 -21.75
N GLU A 98 -28.84 -11.19 -22.48
CA GLU A 98 -27.79 -10.19 -22.65
C GLU A 98 -27.51 -9.45 -21.34
N GLY A 99 -28.54 -9.03 -20.61
CA GLY A 99 -28.41 -8.44 -19.28
C GLY A 99 -27.77 -9.38 -18.25
N ARG A 100 -28.09 -10.69 -18.29
CA ARG A 100 -27.40 -11.71 -17.48
C ARG A 100 -25.94 -11.88 -17.89
N GLY A 101 -25.64 -11.87 -19.19
CA GLY A 101 -24.26 -12.01 -19.69
C GLY A 101 -23.36 -10.85 -19.26
N VAL A 102 -23.88 -9.61 -19.28
CA VAL A 102 -23.13 -8.44 -18.82
C VAL A 102 -22.90 -8.48 -17.30
N ALA A 103 -23.90 -8.91 -16.52
CA ALA A 103 -23.77 -9.05 -15.07
C ALA A 103 -22.77 -10.17 -14.67
N ASP A 104 -22.78 -11.29 -15.38
CA ASP A 104 -21.84 -12.40 -15.13
C ASP A 104 -20.39 -12.04 -15.53
N MET A 105 -20.23 -11.22 -16.58
CA MET A 105 -18.93 -10.71 -16.99
C MET A 105 -18.38 -9.66 -16.00
N SER A 106 -19.22 -8.83 -15.38
CA SER A 106 -18.76 -7.86 -14.38
C SER A 106 -18.36 -8.54 -13.07
N THR A 107 -19.13 -9.53 -12.60
CA THR A 107 -18.80 -10.33 -11.40
C THR A 107 -17.53 -11.15 -11.59
N SER A 108 -17.36 -11.81 -12.75
CA SER A 108 -16.14 -12.57 -13.03
C SER A 108 -14.87 -11.69 -13.07
N ARG A 109 -14.97 -10.46 -13.61
CA ARG A 109 -13.88 -9.47 -13.56
C ARG A 109 -13.56 -9.02 -12.13
N GLY A 110 -14.58 -8.79 -11.30
CA GLY A 110 -14.41 -8.48 -9.87
C GLY A 110 -13.67 -9.58 -9.12
N ALA A 111 -14.13 -10.82 -9.25
CA ALA A 111 -13.50 -11.97 -8.61
C ALA A 111 -12.06 -12.21 -9.09
N ALA A 112 -11.78 -12.03 -10.38
CA ALA A 112 -10.43 -12.15 -10.93
C ALA A 112 -9.48 -11.10 -10.33
N ARG A 113 -9.94 -9.85 -10.19
CA ARG A 113 -9.17 -8.77 -9.59
C ARG A 113 -8.87 -9.01 -8.11
N GLU A 114 -9.84 -9.51 -7.35
CA GLU A 114 -9.63 -9.85 -5.94
C GLU A 114 -8.63 -11.02 -5.77
N ARG A 115 -8.62 -12.00 -6.68
CA ARG A 115 -7.59 -13.05 -6.72
C ARG A 115 -6.20 -12.51 -7.05
N LEU A 116 -6.12 -11.54 -7.96
CA LEU A 116 -4.84 -10.89 -8.30
C LEU A 116 -4.26 -10.18 -7.07
N VAL A 117 -5.06 -9.40 -6.34
CA VAL A 117 -4.63 -8.74 -5.10
C VAL A 117 -4.13 -9.78 -4.09
N ALA A 118 -4.92 -10.82 -3.84
CA ALA A 118 -4.53 -11.88 -2.91
C ALA A 118 -3.24 -12.61 -3.33
N GLY A 119 -3.12 -12.95 -4.61
CA GLY A 119 -1.97 -13.66 -5.16
C GLY A 119 -0.68 -12.84 -5.10
N LEU A 120 -0.74 -11.56 -5.49
CA LEU A 120 0.42 -10.65 -5.43
C LEU A 120 0.90 -10.45 -3.99
N GLY A 121 0.00 -10.22 -3.05
CA GLY A 121 0.38 -10.00 -1.65
C GLY A 121 0.95 -11.25 -0.99
N LEU A 122 0.34 -12.43 -1.23
CA LEU A 122 0.87 -13.70 -0.73
C LEU A 122 2.26 -14.00 -1.33
N ALA A 123 2.42 -13.81 -2.64
CA ALA A 123 3.70 -14.01 -3.32
C ALA A 123 4.77 -13.03 -2.80
N ALA A 124 4.43 -11.76 -2.62
CA ALA A 124 5.35 -10.75 -2.10
C ALA A 124 5.88 -11.14 -0.71
N VAL A 125 5.00 -11.56 0.21
CA VAL A 125 5.39 -12.00 1.56
C VAL A 125 6.19 -13.30 1.52
N ALA A 126 5.75 -14.29 0.73
CA ALA A 126 6.45 -15.57 0.63
C ALA A 126 7.87 -15.39 0.08
N VAL A 127 8.06 -14.56 -0.95
CA VAL A 127 9.37 -14.29 -1.53
C VAL A 127 10.24 -13.48 -0.57
N SER A 128 9.73 -12.37 -0.02
CA SER A 128 10.53 -11.47 0.83
C SER A 128 10.89 -12.13 2.17
N LEU A 129 9.92 -12.44 3.04
CA LEU A 129 10.19 -13.05 4.34
C LEU A 129 10.77 -14.45 4.19
N GLY A 130 10.28 -15.26 3.24
CA GLY A 130 10.83 -16.58 2.99
C GLY A 130 12.31 -16.50 2.59
N GLY A 131 12.68 -15.56 1.72
CA GLY A 131 14.07 -15.32 1.36
C GLY A 131 14.92 -14.81 2.52
N ILE A 132 14.41 -13.89 3.34
CA ILE A 132 15.10 -13.42 4.56
C ILE A 132 15.38 -14.59 5.50
N PHE A 133 14.36 -15.38 5.85
CA PHE A 133 14.53 -16.52 6.76
C PHE A 133 15.37 -17.64 6.16
N THR A 134 15.32 -17.84 4.84
CA THR A 134 16.23 -18.77 4.15
C THR A 134 17.67 -18.29 4.26
N ALA A 135 17.94 -17.00 4.05
CA ALA A 135 19.27 -16.43 4.21
C ALA A 135 19.77 -16.54 5.66
N VAL A 136 18.91 -16.31 6.66
CA VAL A 136 19.21 -16.55 8.08
C VAL A 136 19.59 -18.02 8.32
N ALA A 137 18.80 -18.97 7.81
CA ALA A 137 19.07 -20.40 7.99
C ALA A 137 20.39 -20.86 7.34
N LEU A 138 20.80 -20.20 6.26
CA LEU A 138 22.07 -20.44 5.58
C LEU A 138 23.27 -19.72 6.23
N ALA A 139 23.03 -18.85 7.21
CA ALA A 139 24.04 -18.03 7.87
C ALA A 139 24.24 -18.47 9.34
N PRO A 140 25.02 -19.54 9.61
CA PRO A 140 25.27 -19.99 10.99
C PRO A 140 26.01 -18.95 11.85
N TRP A 141 26.62 -17.95 11.22
CA TRP A 141 27.30 -16.83 11.86
C TRP A 141 26.36 -15.70 12.27
N PHE A 142 25.13 -15.67 11.76
CA PHE A 142 24.20 -14.56 11.96
C PHE A 142 23.61 -14.55 13.37
N SER A 143 23.57 -13.37 13.99
CA SER A 143 22.95 -13.13 15.28
C SER A 143 22.02 -11.93 15.22
N PHE A 144 20.74 -12.13 15.54
CA PHE A 144 19.74 -11.06 15.62
C PHE A 144 20.11 -9.91 16.57
N PHE A 145 21.01 -10.14 17.52
CA PHE A 145 21.43 -9.13 18.49
C PHE A 145 22.72 -8.40 18.08
N ARG A 146 23.54 -9.00 17.21
CA ARG A 146 24.85 -8.46 16.82
C ARG A 146 24.89 -7.94 15.38
N ASP A 147 24.01 -8.43 14.52
CA ASP A 147 23.98 -8.12 13.10
C ASP A 147 22.72 -7.33 12.72
N ALA A 148 22.76 -6.69 11.55
CA ALA A 148 21.61 -6.23 10.80
C ALA A 148 21.14 -7.36 9.86
N LEU A 149 19.84 -7.42 9.55
CA LEU A 149 19.35 -8.35 8.51
C LEU A 149 20.09 -8.14 7.20
N SER A 150 20.40 -6.88 6.86
CA SER A 150 21.15 -6.55 5.64
C SER A 150 22.59 -7.09 5.60
N ASN A 151 23.18 -7.51 6.73
CA ASN A 151 24.46 -8.22 6.71
C ASN A 151 24.34 -9.56 5.95
N LEU A 152 23.17 -10.19 5.91
CA LEU A 152 22.92 -11.38 5.09
C LEU A 152 23.04 -11.08 3.60
N GLY A 153 22.78 -9.83 3.21
CA GLY A 153 22.88 -9.28 1.87
C GLY A 153 24.25 -8.72 1.49
N GLU A 154 25.24 -8.73 2.40
CA GLU A 154 26.54 -8.11 2.16
C GLU A 154 27.28 -8.77 0.97
N LEU A 155 27.83 -7.96 0.08
CA LEU A 155 28.58 -8.41 -1.10
C LEU A 155 29.70 -9.36 -0.69
N GLY A 156 29.84 -10.46 -1.43
CA GLY A 156 30.79 -11.53 -1.12
C GLY A 156 30.26 -12.57 -0.13
N ARG A 157 29.12 -12.35 0.55
CA ARG A 157 28.48 -13.39 1.35
C ARG A 157 27.75 -14.40 0.46
N PRO A 158 27.85 -15.72 0.74
CA PRO A 158 27.08 -16.74 0.02
C PRO A 158 25.56 -16.55 0.10
N THR A 159 25.09 -15.89 1.16
CA THR A 159 23.67 -15.59 1.41
C THR A 159 23.15 -14.39 0.62
N ALA A 160 24.04 -13.57 0.06
CA ALA A 160 23.68 -12.30 -0.56
C ALA A 160 22.69 -12.43 -1.73
N PRO A 161 22.85 -13.38 -2.67
CA PRO A 161 21.88 -13.53 -3.76
C PRO A 161 20.47 -13.87 -3.26
N VAL A 162 20.37 -14.68 -2.20
CA VAL A 162 19.08 -15.09 -1.61
C VAL A 162 18.42 -13.89 -0.93
N PHE A 163 19.15 -13.19 -0.05
CA PHE A 163 18.60 -12.06 0.69
C PHE A 163 18.24 -10.89 -0.25
N ASN A 164 19.20 -10.44 -1.06
CA ASN A 164 19.02 -9.27 -1.93
C ASN A 164 18.01 -9.55 -3.06
N GLY A 165 18.06 -10.75 -3.64
CA GLY A 165 17.10 -11.18 -4.65
C GLY A 165 15.68 -11.22 -4.09
N ALA A 166 15.51 -11.69 -2.86
CA ALA A 166 14.22 -11.68 -2.18
C ALA A 166 13.67 -10.28 -1.92
N LEU A 167 14.51 -9.31 -1.55
CA LEU A 167 14.09 -7.91 -1.41
C LEU A 167 13.72 -7.29 -2.76
N LEU A 168 14.51 -7.55 -3.80
CA LEU A 168 14.27 -7.03 -5.15
C LEU A 168 12.95 -7.56 -5.73
N VAL A 169 12.79 -8.89 -5.77
CA VAL A 169 11.59 -9.54 -6.33
C VAL A 169 10.38 -9.32 -5.42
N GLY A 170 10.56 -9.42 -4.10
CA GLY A 170 9.52 -9.14 -3.11
C GLY A 170 9.02 -7.70 -3.18
N GLY A 171 9.91 -6.73 -3.41
CA GLY A 171 9.55 -5.32 -3.59
C GLY A 171 8.80 -5.06 -4.90
N ALA A 172 9.19 -5.72 -5.99
CA ALA A 172 8.45 -5.64 -7.25
C ALA A 172 7.02 -6.23 -7.14
N LEU A 173 6.89 -7.40 -6.51
CA LEU A 173 5.59 -8.01 -6.22
C LEU A 173 4.76 -7.13 -5.27
N GLY A 174 5.41 -6.57 -4.25
CA GLY A 174 4.81 -5.63 -3.30
C GLY A 174 4.30 -4.36 -3.98
N ALA A 175 5.04 -3.80 -4.93
CA ALA A 175 4.60 -2.64 -5.71
C ALA A 175 3.34 -2.97 -6.52
N GLY A 176 3.33 -4.11 -7.22
CA GLY A 176 2.15 -4.60 -7.92
C GLY A 176 0.95 -4.79 -6.98
N PHE A 177 1.18 -5.35 -5.79
CA PHE A 177 0.16 -5.51 -4.76
C PHE A 177 -0.41 -4.16 -4.31
N VAL A 178 0.43 -3.18 -3.98
CA VAL A 178 0.00 -1.84 -3.53
C VAL A 178 -0.82 -1.14 -4.61
N VAL A 179 -0.39 -1.18 -5.88
CA VAL A 179 -1.14 -0.61 -7.02
C VAL A 179 -2.50 -1.31 -7.19
N ALA A 180 -2.55 -2.63 -7.04
CA ALA A 180 -3.79 -3.39 -7.13
C ALA A 180 -4.76 -3.01 -5.99
N VAL A 181 -4.26 -2.83 -4.76
CA VAL A 181 -5.06 -2.33 -3.61
C VAL A 181 -5.50 -0.88 -3.81
N TRP A 182 -4.67 -0.04 -4.42
CA TRP A 182 -5.00 1.36 -4.67
C TRP A 182 -6.18 1.52 -5.59
N SER A 183 -6.24 0.77 -6.68
CA SER A 183 -7.34 0.87 -7.65
C SER A 183 -8.74 0.54 -7.09
N ARG A 184 -8.87 0.12 -5.81
CA ARG A 184 -10.15 -0.09 -5.08
C ARG A 184 -10.30 0.78 -3.84
N THR A 185 -9.40 1.72 -3.64
CA THR A 185 -9.39 2.56 -2.44
C THR A 185 -9.86 3.95 -2.82
N ASP A 186 -11.10 4.27 -2.45
CA ASP A 186 -11.72 5.59 -2.71
C ASP A 186 -11.51 6.60 -1.57
N ASP A 187 -10.86 6.17 -0.48
CA ASP A 187 -10.62 6.98 0.70
C ASP A 187 -9.29 7.71 0.61
N GLY A 188 -9.33 9.04 0.76
CA GLY A 188 -8.15 9.89 0.58
C GLY A 188 -7.00 9.56 1.54
N LEU A 189 -7.31 9.22 2.80
CA LEU A 189 -6.29 8.92 3.81
C LEU A 189 -5.60 7.58 3.54
N ARG A 190 -6.37 6.54 3.21
CA ARG A 190 -5.82 5.25 2.75
C ARG A 190 -5.11 5.36 1.41
N GLY A 191 -5.58 6.22 0.50
CA GLY A 191 -4.86 6.56 -0.74
C GLY A 191 -3.49 7.17 -0.47
N ALA A 192 -3.40 8.14 0.45
CA ALA A 192 -2.13 8.71 0.89
C ALA A 192 -1.22 7.66 1.55
N ALA A 193 -1.78 6.77 2.38
CA ALA A 193 -1.02 5.67 2.95
C ALA A 193 -0.43 4.74 1.87
N LEU A 194 -1.19 4.40 0.83
CA LEU A 194 -0.72 3.58 -0.28
C LEU A 194 0.37 4.29 -1.11
N ALA A 195 0.33 5.63 -1.22
CA ALA A 195 1.43 6.41 -1.82
C ALA A 195 2.74 6.18 -1.09
N VAL A 196 2.68 6.30 0.23
CA VAL A 196 3.83 6.11 1.11
C VAL A 196 4.29 4.65 1.09
N LEU A 197 3.38 3.69 1.15
CA LEU A 197 3.70 2.25 1.13
C LEU A 197 4.26 1.80 -0.23
N LEU A 198 3.80 2.38 -1.34
CA LEU A 198 4.37 2.13 -2.66
C LEU A 198 5.83 2.58 -2.70
N LEU A 199 6.11 3.78 -2.18
CA LEU A 199 7.48 4.25 -2.06
C LEU A 199 8.31 3.33 -1.14
N ALA A 200 7.74 2.90 -0.01
CA ALA A 200 8.42 1.97 0.89
C ALA A 200 8.84 0.67 0.18
N VAL A 201 7.95 0.00 -0.54
CA VAL A 201 8.31 -1.27 -1.24
C VAL A 201 9.28 -1.06 -2.40
N VAL A 202 9.30 0.12 -3.02
CA VAL A 202 10.36 0.51 -3.96
C VAL A 202 11.70 0.63 -3.23
N PHE A 203 11.75 1.34 -2.10
CA PHE A 203 12.97 1.45 -1.28
C PHE A 203 13.43 0.09 -0.72
N MET A 204 12.51 -0.84 -0.45
CA MET A 204 12.85 -2.22 -0.13
C MET A 204 13.57 -2.91 -1.29
N ALA A 205 13.06 -2.79 -2.52
CA ALA A 205 13.72 -3.32 -3.71
C ALA A 205 15.11 -2.68 -3.93
N LEU A 206 15.21 -1.35 -3.74
CA LEU A 206 16.48 -0.63 -3.83
C LEU A 206 17.47 -1.08 -2.75
N THR A 207 17.01 -1.47 -1.57
CA THR A 207 17.86 -2.05 -0.51
C THR A 207 18.50 -3.36 -0.96
N GLY A 208 17.78 -4.18 -1.72
CA GLY A 208 18.35 -5.37 -2.37
C GLY A 208 19.26 -5.03 -3.55
N ALA A 209 18.97 -3.96 -4.30
CA ALA A 209 19.76 -3.53 -5.46
C ALA A 209 21.11 -2.87 -5.06
N PHE A 210 21.14 -2.19 -3.92
CA PHE A 210 22.33 -1.56 -3.35
C PHE A 210 22.71 -2.28 -2.04
N PRO A 211 23.31 -3.48 -2.11
CA PRO A 211 23.73 -4.24 -0.94
C PRO A 211 24.93 -3.60 -0.23
N LEU A 212 25.16 -3.97 1.03
CA LEU A 212 26.39 -3.59 1.74
C LEU A 212 27.63 -4.08 0.98
N PRO A 213 28.74 -3.30 0.94
CA PRO A 213 28.95 -2.02 1.62
C PRO A 213 28.60 -0.78 0.76
N ASP A 214 27.72 -0.89 -0.25
CA ASP A 214 27.36 0.26 -1.11
C ASP A 214 26.89 1.46 -0.27
N PRO A 215 27.44 2.68 -0.46
CA PRO A 215 27.05 3.86 0.31
C PRO A 215 25.56 4.18 0.24
N LEU A 216 24.89 3.91 -0.88
CA LEU A 216 23.45 4.15 -1.05
C LEU A 216 22.62 3.25 -0.14
N HIS A 217 23.14 2.09 0.29
CA HIS A 217 22.46 1.19 1.23
C HIS A 217 22.05 1.92 2.52
N PHE A 218 22.96 2.75 3.04
CA PHE A 218 22.76 3.52 4.27
C PHE A 218 21.72 4.64 4.14
N ALA A 219 21.27 4.96 2.92
CA ALA A 219 20.14 5.85 2.67
C ALA A 219 18.85 5.08 2.40
N VAL A 220 18.90 4.07 1.52
CA VAL A 220 17.69 3.40 1.04
C VAL A 220 17.05 2.48 2.10
N ALA A 221 17.85 1.80 2.92
CA ALA A 221 17.33 0.90 3.94
C ALA A 221 16.61 1.65 5.08
N PRO A 222 17.16 2.72 5.68
CA PRO A 222 16.43 3.51 6.66
C PRO A 222 15.16 4.15 6.09
N LEU A 223 15.21 4.64 4.84
CA LEU A 223 14.04 5.23 4.19
C LEU A 223 12.93 4.22 3.97
N PHE A 224 13.25 2.96 3.61
CA PHE A 224 12.26 1.88 3.59
C PHE A 224 11.54 1.75 4.94
N PHE A 225 12.29 1.63 6.05
CA PHE A 225 11.72 1.48 7.39
C PHE A 225 10.94 2.72 7.88
N LEU A 226 11.39 3.93 7.54
CA LEU A 226 10.66 5.15 7.87
C LEU A 226 9.33 5.21 7.11
N LEU A 227 9.35 4.99 5.80
CA LEU A 227 8.18 5.06 4.95
C LEU A 227 7.18 3.95 5.28
N LEU A 228 7.62 2.71 5.53
CA LEU A 228 6.69 1.63 5.91
C LEU A 228 5.99 1.96 7.23
N THR A 229 6.71 2.53 8.21
CA THR A 229 6.12 2.92 9.50
C THR A 229 5.04 3.97 9.32
N LEU A 230 5.36 5.03 8.57
CA LEU A 230 4.42 6.10 8.28
C LEU A 230 3.22 5.56 7.50
N GLY A 231 3.46 4.75 6.48
CA GLY A 231 2.41 4.14 5.66
C GLY A 231 1.45 3.27 6.47
N LEU A 232 1.97 2.41 7.35
CA LEU A 232 1.15 1.57 8.24
C LEU A 232 0.36 2.40 9.25
N PHE A 233 0.98 3.44 9.83
CA PHE A 233 0.30 4.33 10.76
C PHE A 233 -0.86 5.07 10.08
N VAL A 234 -0.62 5.67 8.92
CA VAL A 234 -1.64 6.41 8.15
C VAL A 234 -2.74 5.47 7.66
N TRP A 235 -2.39 4.26 7.20
CA TRP A 235 -3.36 3.24 6.84
C TRP A 235 -4.24 2.85 8.04
N GLY A 236 -3.62 2.57 9.18
CA GLY A 236 -4.30 2.20 10.42
C GLY A 236 -5.25 3.30 10.91
N ALA A 237 -4.80 4.56 10.88
CA ALA A 237 -5.63 5.72 11.19
C ALA A 237 -6.82 5.85 10.23
N GLY A 238 -6.60 5.64 8.92
CA GLY A 238 -7.66 5.62 7.92
C GLY A 238 -8.67 4.51 8.13
N ASP A 239 -8.23 3.31 8.53
CA ASP A 239 -9.13 2.23 8.89
C ASP A 239 -9.93 2.51 10.17
N TYR A 240 -9.30 3.11 11.17
CA TYR A 240 -9.98 3.51 12.39
C TYR A 240 -11.07 4.57 12.11
N ALA A 241 -10.73 5.60 11.34
CA ALA A 241 -11.67 6.64 10.91
C ALA A 241 -12.82 6.10 10.04
N ALA A 242 -12.56 5.06 9.25
CA ALA A 242 -13.55 4.37 8.42
C ALA A 242 -14.40 3.33 9.17
N GLY A 243 -14.39 3.33 10.52
CA GLY A 243 -15.20 2.42 11.33
C GLY A 243 -14.71 0.98 11.36
N ARG A 244 -13.41 0.73 11.10
CA ARG A 244 -12.75 -0.58 11.21
C ARG A 244 -11.73 -0.59 12.35
N PRO A 245 -12.15 -0.39 13.61
CA PRO A 245 -11.25 -0.11 14.73
C PRO A 245 -10.27 -1.25 15.04
N ALA A 246 -10.68 -2.52 14.87
CA ALA A 246 -9.79 -3.65 15.11
C ALA A 246 -8.60 -3.66 14.15
N ARG A 247 -8.84 -3.51 12.84
CA ARG A 247 -7.79 -3.47 11.82
C ARG A 247 -6.96 -2.18 11.91
N GLY A 248 -7.64 -1.05 12.13
CA GLY A 248 -6.98 0.24 12.31
C GLY A 248 -6.05 0.26 13.52
N GLY A 249 -6.55 -0.17 14.68
CA GLY A 249 -5.78 -0.28 15.91
C GLY A 249 -4.58 -1.23 15.78
N ALA A 250 -4.75 -2.38 15.11
CA ALA A 250 -3.67 -3.33 14.89
C ALA A 250 -2.48 -2.69 14.14
N PHE A 251 -2.71 -1.93 13.07
CA PHE A 251 -1.63 -1.32 12.30
C PHE A 251 -1.06 -0.04 12.93
N VAL A 252 -1.86 0.71 13.70
CA VAL A 252 -1.33 1.78 14.55
C VAL A 252 -0.40 1.21 15.61
N VAL A 253 -0.80 0.14 16.30
CA VAL A 253 0.04 -0.54 17.30
C VAL A 253 1.30 -1.11 16.65
N ALA A 254 1.20 -1.75 15.48
CA ALA A 254 2.36 -2.26 14.75
C ALA A 254 3.38 -1.14 14.41
N ALA A 255 2.90 0.00 13.92
CA ALA A 255 3.75 1.15 13.65
C ALA A 255 4.41 1.70 14.94
N VAL A 256 3.65 1.81 16.03
CA VAL A 256 4.18 2.26 17.33
C VAL A 256 5.23 1.29 17.87
N LEU A 257 4.97 -0.02 17.81
CA LEU A 257 5.94 -1.04 18.25
C LEU A 257 7.22 -0.98 17.43
N HIS A 258 7.13 -0.72 16.13
CA HIS A 258 8.30 -0.53 15.29
C HIS A 258 9.10 0.71 15.70
N VAL A 259 8.46 1.86 15.94
CA VAL A 259 9.14 3.05 16.48
C VAL A 259 9.79 2.76 17.83
N VAL A 260 9.05 2.13 18.75
CA VAL A 260 9.55 1.75 20.08
C VAL A 260 10.76 0.84 19.96
N SER A 261 10.77 -0.12 19.03
CA SER A 261 11.93 -1.00 18.81
C SER A 261 13.19 -0.23 18.41
N TRP A 262 13.06 0.77 17.53
CA TRP A 262 14.16 1.65 17.14
C TRP A 262 14.62 2.56 18.28
N VAL A 263 13.69 3.18 19.00
CA VAL A 263 13.99 4.05 20.16
C VAL A 263 14.68 3.26 21.26
N TRP A 264 14.17 2.06 21.55
CA TRP A 264 14.77 1.16 22.53
C TRP A 264 16.18 0.75 22.11
N TRP A 265 16.40 0.40 20.83
CA TRP A 265 17.73 0.12 20.30
C TRP A 265 18.69 1.32 20.39
N LEU A 266 18.23 2.52 20.05
CA LEU A 266 19.03 3.75 20.04
C LEU A 266 19.41 4.24 21.44
N LEU A 267 18.47 4.19 22.40
CA LEU A 267 18.56 4.97 23.64
C LEU A 267 18.64 4.14 24.92
N LEU A 268 18.15 2.89 24.92
CA LEU A 268 17.86 2.16 26.17
C LEU A 268 18.76 0.94 26.42
N GLY A 269 19.91 0.88 25.74
CA GLY A 269 20.95 -0.12 26.02
C GLY A 269 20.64 -1.50 25.43
N TRP A 270 20.58 -1.58 24.10
CA TRP A 270 20.44 -2.84 23.38
C TRP A 270 21.59 -3.82 23.69
N PRO A 271 21.33 -5.14 23.86
CA PRO A 271 22.37 -6.14 24.06
C PRO A 271 23.09 -6.45 22.73
N GLY A 272 23.75 -5.44 22.14
CA GLY A 272 24.59 -5.57 20.96
C GLY A 272 24.49 -4.41 19.97
N PRO A 273 25.39 -4.36 18.96
CA PRO A 273 25.36 -3.31 17.94
C PRO A 273 24.37 -3.60 16.80
N GLY A 274 23.76 -4.79 16.75
CA GLY A 274 22.93 -5.23 15.63
C GLY A 274 21.55 -4.57 15.61
N VAL A 275 21.08 -4.20 14.41
CA VAL A 275 19.76 -3.58 14.18
C VAL A 275 18.72 -4.57 13.66
N ALA A 276 19.03 -5.87 13.59
CA ALA A 276 18.14 -6.85 12.97
C ALA A 276 16.76 -6.96 13.65
N VAL A 277 16.64 -6.73 14.97
CA VAL A 277 15.33 -6.81 15.64
C VAL A 277 14.40 -5.67 15.23
N PRO A 278 14.78 -4.38 15.29
CA PRO A 278 13.96 -3.32 14.71
C PRO A 278 13.56 -3.58 13.25
N GLU A 279 14.51 -4.04 12.43
CA GLU A 279 14.25 -4.38 11.03
C GLU A 279 13.25 -5.53 10.88
N LEU A 280 13.33 -6.55 11.75
CA LEU A 280 12.40 -7.68 11.76
C LEU A 280 11.00 -7.24 12.20
N VAL A 281 10.88 -6.38 13.22
CA VAL A 281 9.59 -5.83 13.66
C VAL A 281 8.91 -5.07 12.52
N GLY A 282 9.65 -4.23 11.80
CA GLY A 282 9.13 -3.51 10.63
C GLY A 282 8.70 -4.46 9.50
N SER A 283 9.55 -5.45 9.18
CA SER A 283 9.30 -6.42 8.11
C SER A 283 8.08 -7.30 8.41
N LEU A 284 7.94 -7.78 9.64
CA LEU A 284 6.77 -8.56 10.08
C LEU A 284 5.49 -7.71 10.09
N SER A 285 5.58 -6.43 10.45
CA SER A 285 4.44 -5.51 10.41
C SER A 285 3.92 -5.28 8.99
N LEU A 286 4.82 -5.08 8.03
CA LEU A 286 4.47 -4.97 6.61
C LEU A 286 3.87 -6.28 6.07
N ALA A 287 4.44 -7.42 6.44
CA ALA A 287 3.89 -8.72 6.06
C ALA A 287 2.50 -8.95 6.64
N ALA A 288 2.27 -8.62 7.91
CA ALA A 288 0.95 -8.73 8.55
C ALA A 288 -0.09 -7.87 7.82
N TRP A 289 0.26 -6.64 7.44
CA TRP A 289 -0.61 -5.77 6.64
C TRP A 289 -0.94 -6.37 5.28
N THR A 290 0.09 -6.81 4.56
CA THR A 290 -0.04 -7.42 3.24
C THR A 290 -0.92 -8.68 3.29
N LEU A 291 -0.67 -9.55 4.26
CA LEU A 291 -1.44 -10.79 4.44
C LEU A 291 -2.89 -10.52 4.83
N TRP A 292 -3.15 -9.56 5.71
CA TRP A 292 -4.52 -9.23 6.11
C TRP A 292 -5.34 -8.83 4.88
N LEU A 293 -4.84 -7.88 4.09
CA LEU A 293 -5.54 -7.41 2.89
C LEU A 293 -5.63 -8.50 1.81
N SER A 294 -4.63 -9.38 1.71
CA SER A 294 -4.65 -10.52 0.79
C SER A 294 -5.73 -11.53 1.18
N VAL A 295 -5.90 -11.81 2.48
CA VAL A 295 -6.96 -12.69 2.99
C VAL A 295 -8.34 -12.08 2.79
N ASP A 296 -8.50 -10.78 3.04
CA ASP A 296 -9.76 -10.06 2.78
C ASP A 296 -10.13 -10.15 1.29
N ALA A 297 -9.16 -9.93 0.39
CA ALA A 297 -9.36 -10.04 -1.05
C ALA A 297 -9.70 -11.47 -1.49
N TYR A 298 -8.98 -12.47 -0.96
CA TYR A 298 -9.25 -13.87 -1.26
C TYR A 298 -10.67 -14.29 -0.84
N ARG A 299 -11.11 -13.87 0.35
CA ARG A 299 -12.47 -14.10 0.85
C ARG A 299 -13.52 -13.45 -0.04
N ALA A 300 -13.32 -12.19 -0.45
CA ALA A 300 -14.22 -11.50 -1.38
C ALA A 300 -14.36 -12.27 -2.72
N SER A 301 -13.24 -12.74 -3.28
CA SER A 301 -13.23 -13.50 -4.54
C SER A 301 -13.99 -14.84 -4.50
N ARG A 302 -14.22 -15.38 -3.28
CA ARG A 302 -14.98 -16.61 -3.06
C ARG A 302 -16.48 -16.33 -2.93
N LEU A 303 -16.86 -15.18 -2.39
CA LEU A 303 -18.26 -14.78 -2.21
C LEU A 303 -18.90 -14.36 -3.55
N ASP A 304 -18.12 -13.76 -4.45
CA ASP A 304 -18.59 -13.35 -5.79
C ASP A 304 -18.71 -14.52 -6.79
N ARG A 305 -18.50 -15.76 -6.35
CA ARG A 305 -18.63 -16.93 -7.22
C ARG A 305 -20.13 -17.27 -7.36
N PRO A 306 -20.73 -17.24 -8.57
CA PRO A 306 -22.09 -17.72 -8.74
C PRO A 306 -22.16 -19.17 -8.26
N ARG A 307 -23.08 -19.47 -7.34
CA ARG A 307 -23.35 -20.84 -6.91
C ARG A 307 -23.85 -21.59 -8.16
N LEU A 308 -23.03 -22.51 -8.64
CA LEU A 308 -23.33 -23.39 -9.78
C LEU A 308 -24.52 -24.28 -9.46
#